data_AF-A0A0C4FCX6-F1
#
_entry.id   AF-A0A0C4FCX6-F1
#
_cell.length_a   1.000
_cell.length_b   1.000
_cell.length_c   1.000
_cell.angle_alpha   90.00
_cell.angle_beta   90.00
_cell.angle_gamma   90.00
#
_symmetry.space_group_name_H-M   'P 1'
#
loop_
_entity.id
_entity.type
_entity.pdbx_description
1 polymer ?
#
loop_
_entity_poly.entity_id
_entity_poly.type
_entity_poly.pdbx_seq_one_letter_code
_entity_poly.pdbx_strand_id
1 'polypeptide(L)'
;MVRTFDDEFLLDTRISFGGVAGCGSFGRPADAWKTLMMKEFDVLAIFRWVDDNLFVKSAHSDLEMTDVVRRADQLGVKLSYWRKACLQTQKRNALHD
;
A
#
# COMPACT_ATOMS: atom_id res chain seq x y z
N MET A 1 25.19 -18.34 -3.31
CA MET A 1 25.69 -17.28 -2.42
C MET A 1 26.30 -16.22 -3.32
N VAL A 2 25.90 -14.95 -3.20
CA VAL A 2 26.35 -13.87 -4.09
C VAL A 2 27.67 -13.31 -3.56
N ARG A 3 28.62 -13.04 -4.45
CA ARG A 3 29.93 -12.45 -4.14
C ARG A 3 30.17 -11.17 -4.92
N THR A 4 31.03 -10.31 -4.39
CA THR A 4 31.58 -9.15 -5.12
C THR A 4 32.64 -9.61 -6.14
N PHE A 5 33.17 -8.68 -6.93
CA PHE A 5 34.29 -8.95 -7.82
C PHE A 5 35.62 -9.20 -7.07
N ASP A 6 35.67 -8.80 -5.80
CA ASP A 6 36.82 -8.96 -4.91
C ASP A 6 36.70 -10.21 -4.01
N ASP A 7 35.86 -11.17 -4.41
CA ASP A 7 35.61 -12.43 -3.69
C ASP A 7 35.00 -12.29 -2.28
N GLU A 8 34.46 -11.12 -1.93
CA GLU A 8 33.76 -10.87 -0.67
C GLU A 8 32.30 -11.32 -0.72
N PHE A 9 31.71 -11.67 0.43
CA PHE A 9 30.32 -12.11 0.51
C PHE A 9 29.33 -10.95 0.58
N LEU A 10 28.28 -11.02 -0.25
CA LEU A 10 27.15 -10.09 -0.17
C LEU A 10 26.03 -10.72 0.65
N LEU A 11 25.64 -10.01 1.72
CA LEU A 11 24.53 -10.37 2.59
C LEU A 11 23.42 -9.32 2.46
N ASP A 12 22.25 -9.75 2.00
CA ASP A 12 21.05 -8.91 2.06
C ASP A 12 20.57 -8.84 3.50
N THR A 13 20.45 -7.62 4.03
CA THR A 13 19.96 -7.34 5.38
C THR A 13 18.45 -7.06 5.40
N ARG A 14 17.80 -7.04 4.24
CA ARG A 14 16.37 -6.84 4.06
C ARG A 14 15.74 -8.09 3.44
N ILE A 15 14.41 -8.09 3.36
CA ILE A 15 13.68 -9.16 2.69
C ILE A 15 14.05 -9.11 1.21
N SER A 16 14.70 -10.17 0.73
CA SER A 16 15.19 -10.25 -0.64
C SER A 16 14.06 -10.55 -1.64
N PHE A 17 14.19 -9.99 -2.85
CA PHE A 17 13.26 -10.25 -3.95
C PHE A 17 13.57 -11.60 -4.59
N GLY A 18 12.53 -12.38 -4.94
CA GLY A 18 12.70 -13.68 -5.61
C GLY A 18 13.19 -14.83 -4.74
N GLY A 19 13.43 -14.61 -3.44
CA GLY A 19 13.68 -15.69 -2.49
C GLY A 19 12.39 -16.48 -2.18
N VAL A 20 12.53 -17.78 -1.89
CA VAL A 20 11.41 -18.71 -1.60
C VAL A 20 10.47 -18.20 -0.49
N ALA A 21 10.98 -17.36 0.43
CA ALA A 21 10.22 -16.81 1.54
C ALA A 21 9.77 -15.35 1.36
N GLY A 22 10.16 -14.65 0.29
CA GLY A 22 9.95 -13.20 0.16
C GLY A 22 8.47 -12.79 0.24
N CYS A 23 7.61 -13.42 -0.55
CA CYS A 23 6.16 -13.13 -0.57
C CYS A 23 5.46 -13.49 0.75
N GLY A 24 5.84 -14.61 1.39
CA GLY A 24 5.31 -15.02 2.69
C GLY A 24 5.74 -14.09 3.82
N SER A 25 6.99 -13.63 3.79
CA SER A 25 7.57 -12.73 4.81
C SER A 25 6.99 -11.32 4.72
N PHE A 26 6.70 -10.86 3.50
CA PHE A 26 6.06 -9.56 3.27
C PHE A 26 4.57 -9.55 3.59
N GLY A 27 3.87 -10.68 3.39
CA GLY A 27 2.42 -10.76 3.55
C GLY A 27 1.94 -10.38 4.96
N ARG A 28 2.62 -10.85 6.01
CA ARG A 28 2.24 -10.56 7.41
C ARG A 28 2.35 -9.07 7.78
N PRO A 29 3.50 -8.40 7.57
CA PRO A 29 3.59 -6.95 7.72
C PRO A 29 2.56 -6.18 6.90
N ALA A 30 2.30 -6.60 5.66
CA ALA A 30 1.34 -5.93 4.79
C ALA A 30 -0.12 -6.07 5.30
N ASP A 31 -0.48 -7.22 5.86
CA ASP A 31 -1.80 -7.42 6.49
C ASP A 31 -1.97 -6.62 7.78
N ALA A 32 -0.91 -6.52 8.59
CA ALA A 32 -0.89 -5.67 9.78
C ALA A 32 -1.03 -4.19 9.41
N TRP A 33 -0.29 -3.74 8.39
CA TRP A 33 -0.39 -2.38 7.84
C TRP A 33 -1.81 -2.09 7.34
N LYS A 34 -2.42 -3.01 6.56
CA LYS A 34 -3.82 -2.87 6.12
C LYS A 34 -4.79 -2.71 7.29
N THR A 35 -4.63 -3.53 8.33
CA THR A 35 -5.49 -3.48 9.53
C THR A 35 -5.36 -2.15 10.26
N LEU A 36 -4.13 -1.62 10.37
CA LEU A 36 -3.88 -0.32 10.94
C LEU A 36 -4.55 0.80 10.11
N MET A 37 -4.37 0.78 8.78
CA MET A 37 -4.97 1.77 7.87
C MET A 37 -6.50 1.78 7.94
N MET A 38 -7.15 0.62 8.03
CA MET A 38 -8.61 0.51 8.19
C MET A 38 -9.10 1.06 9.55
N LYS A 39 -8.23 1.09 10.57
CA LYS A 39 -8.57 1.64 11.89
C LYS A 39 -8.36 3.16 11.96
N GLU A 40 -7.35 3.66 11.25
CA GLU A 40 -6.96 5.08 11.30
C GLU A 40 -7.75 5.96 10.34
N PHE A 41 -8.28 5.39 9.25
CA PHE A 41 -8.97 6.14 8.21
C PHE A 41 -10.44 5.72 8.05
N ASP A 42 -11.26 6.69 7.66
CA ASP A 42 -12.65 6.46 7.27
C ASP A 42 -12.73 5.83 5.87
N VAL A 43 -12.55 4.52 5.83
CA VAL A 43 -12.61 3.70 4.62
C VAL A 43 -13.67 2.61 4.79
N LEU A 44 -14.37 2.31 3.70
CA LEU A 44 -15.32 1.20 3.65
C LEU A 44 -14.59 -0.14 3.51
N ALA A 45 -13.50 -0.16 2.73
CA ALA A 45 -12.68 -1.35 2.51
C ALA A 45 -11.28 -0.99 2.01
N ILE A 46 -10.32 -1.88 2.28
CA ILE A 46 -9.01 -1.88 1.63
C ILE A 46 -8.77 -3.24 0.99
N PHE A 47 -8.58 -3.27 -0.33
CA PHE A 47 -8.16 -4.46 -1.07
C PHE A 47 -6.65 -4.40 -1.30
N ARG A 48 -5.95 -5.52 -1.05
CA ARG A 48 -4.51 -5.63 -1.21
C ARG A 48 -4.17 -6.78 -2.15
N TRP A 49 -3.35 -6.52 -3.14
CA TRP A 49 -2.73 -7.53 -4.00
C TRP A 49 -1.22 -7.35 -4.00
N VAL A 50 -0.50 -8.24 -3.29
CA VAL A 50 0.95 -8.10 -3.05
C VAL A 50 1.27 -6.71 -2.47
N ASP A 51 1.86 -5.81 -3.26
CA ASP A 51 2.25 -4.44 -2.94
C ASP A 51 1.24 -3.37 -3.43
N ASP A 52 0.29 -3.75 -4.28
CA ASP A 52 -0.78 -2.86 -4.74
C ASP A 52 -1.93 -2.81 -3.72
N ASN A 53 -2.40 -1.58 -3.45
CA ASN A 53 -3.45 -1.31 -2.47
C ASN A 53 -4.54 -0.42 -3.08
N LEU A 54 -5.80 -0.82 -2.90
CA LEU A 54 -6.99 -0.08 -3.31
C LEU A 54 -7.79 0.32 -2.08
N PHE A 55 -7.94 1.63 -1.88
CA PHE A 55 -8.72 2.22 -0.80
C PHE A 55 -10.09 2.59 -1.33
N VAL A 56 -11.14 2.07 -0.70
CA VAL A 56 -12.53 2.40 -1.02
C VAL A 56 -13.09 3.26 0.11
N LYS A 57 -13.50 4.49 -0.22
CA LYS A 57 -14.09 5.45 0.74
C LYS A 57 -15.51 5.83 0.32
N SER A 58 -16.28 6.35 1.27
CA SER A 58 -17.55 7.01 0.98
C SER A 58 -17.32 8.28 0.16
N ALA A 59 -18.26 8.65 -0.70
CA ALA A 59 -18.25 9.94 -1.40
C ALA A 59 -18.38 11.14 -0.43
N HIS A 60 -18.77 10.89 0.82
CA HIS A 60 -18.86 11.87 1.89
C HIS A 60 -17.63 11.91 2.80
N SER A 61 -16.65 11.04 2.58
CA SER A 61 -15.43 10.99 3.38
C SER A 61 -14.43 12.04 2.91
N ASP A 62 -13.90 12.82 3.85
CA ASP A 62 -12.87 13.84 3.63
C ASP A 62 -11.46 13.25 3.46
N LEU A 63 -11.32 11.92 3.51
CA LEU A 63 -10.05 11.23 3.36
C LEU A 63 -9.43 11.48 1.98
N GLU A 64 -8.27 12.11 1.93
CA GLU A 64 -7.53 12.32 0.69
C GLU A 64 -6.36 11.33 0.55
N MET A 65 -5.97 11.02 -0.69
CA MET A 65 -4.84 10.13 -0.96
C MET A 65 -3.53 10.67 -0.38
N THR A 66 -3.42 11.99 -0.19
CA THR A 66 -2.28 12.63 0.48
C THR A 66 -2.16 12.25 1.95
N ASP A 67 -3.26 12.03 2.66
CA ASP A 67 -3.25 11.62 4.06
C ASP A 67 -2.72 10.20 4.22
N VAL A 68 -3.19 9.29 3.35
CA VAL A 68 -2.72 7.91 3.29
C VAL A 68 -1.22 7.87 3.00
N VAL A 69 -0.74 8.63 2.01
CA VAL A 69 0.69 8.68 1.66
C VAL A 69 1.52 9.21 2.81
N ARG A 70 1.10 10.30 3.45
CA ARG A 70 1.79 10.88 4.60
C ARG A 70 1.88 9.88 5.75
N ARG A 71 0.80 9.14 6.03
CA ARG A 71 0.77 8.16 7.12
C ARG A 71 1.62 6.93 6.79
N ALA A 72 1.58 6.44 5.56
CA ALA A 72 2.41 5.32 5.11
C ALA A 72 3.91 5.64 5.24
N ASP A 73 4.32 6.87 4.89
CA ASP A 73 5.71 7.32 5.00
C ASP A 73 6.19 7.31 6.47
N GLN A 74 5.36 7.76 7.41
CA GLN A 74 5.65 7.67 8.86
C GLN A 74 5.84 6.24 9.37
N LEU A 75 5.26 5.25 8.69
CA LEU A 75 5.39 3.83 9.01
C LEU A 75 6.51 3.15 8.23
N GLY A 76 7.30 3.90 7.46
CA GLY A 76 8.37 3.37 6.62
C GLY A 76 7.88 2.66 5.34
N VAL A 77 6.62 2.87 4.94
CA VAL A 77 6.04 2.30 3.72
C VAL A 77 5.97 3.37 2.64
N LYS A 78 6.82 3.24 1.62
CA LYS A 78 6.88 4.18 0.50
C LYS A 78 5.82 3.87 -0.54
N LEU A 79 4.88 4.78 -0.75
CA LEU A 79 3.87 4.69 -1.82
C LEU A 79 4.32 5.50 -3.05
N SER A 80 4.17 4.94 -4.25
CA SER A 80 4.54 5.62 -5.49
C SER A 80 3.50 6.66 -5.91
N TYR A 81 3.95 7.87 -6.29
CA TYR A 81 3.07 8.97 -6.72
C TYR A 81 2.35 8.69 -8.07
N TRP A 82 2.99 7.94 -8.96
CA TRP A 82 2.51 7.68 -10.33
C TRP A 82 1.39 6.63 -10.43
N ARG A 83 1.11 5.88 -9.36
CA ARG A 83 0.01 4.90 -9.27
C ARG A 83 -1.15 5.42 -8.41
N LYS A 84 -1.56 6.67 -8.63
CA LYS A 84 -2.74 7.26 -7.99
C LYS A 84 -3.86 7.42 -9.02
N ALA A 85 -4.70 6.40 -9.15
CA ALA A 85 -5.96 6.51 -9.87
C ALA A 85 -7.09 6.71 -8.86
N CYS A 86 -7.50 7.96 -8.63
CA CYS A 86 -8.71 8.25 -7.87
C CYS A 86 -9.90 8.20 -8.84
N LEU A 87 -10.62 7.08 -8.87
CA LEU A 87 -11.87 6.98 -9.62
C LEU A 87 -12.98 7.62 -8.78
N GLN A 88 -13.26 8.90 -9.03
CA GLN A 88 -14.46 9.54 -8.50
C GLN A 88 -15.63 9.14 -9.39
N THR A 89 -16.52 8.27 -8.90
CA THR A 89 -17.85 8.09 -9.51
C THR A 89 -18.59 9.43 -9.38
N GLN A 90 -18.75 10.10 -10.51
CA GLN A 90 -19.54 11.32 -10.65
C GLN A 90 -20.93 11.06 -10.05
N LYS A 91 -21.36 11.91 -9.10
CA LYS A 91 -22.77 11.92 -8.66
C LYS A 91 -23.62 12.13 -9.92
N ARG A 92 -24.31 11.09 -10.40
CA ARG A 92 -25.49 11.30 -11.24
C ARG A 92 -26.48 12.00 -10.31
N ASN A 93 -26.55 13.32 -10.41
CA ASN A 93 -27.69 14.06 -9.89
C ASN A 93 -28.91 13.47 -10.58
N ALA A 94 -29.67 12.65 -9.85
CA ALA A 94 -31.04 12.33 -10.22
C ALA A 94 -31.84 13.62 -10.04
N LEU A 95 -31.76 14.50 -11.04
CA LEU A 95 -32.87 15.36 -11.39
C LEU A 95 -33.92 14.44 -12.00
N HIS A 96 -35.00 14.18 -11.27
CA HIS A 96 -36.35 14.11 -11.80
C HIS A 96 -37.35 13.94 -10.64
N ASP A 97 -38.12 15.02 -10.48
CA ASP A 97 -39.53 15.15 -10.05
C ASP A 97 -39.98 14.62 -8.68
#